data_AF-A0A2H3AQK6-F1
#
_entry.id   AF-A0A2H3AQK6-F1
#
_cell.length_a   1.000
_cell.length_b   1.000
_cell.length_c   1.000
_cell.angle_alpha   90.00
_cell.angle_beta   90.00
_cell.angle_gamma   90.00
#
_symmetry.space_group_name_H-M   'P 1'
#
loop_
_entity.id
_entity.type
_entity.pdbx_description
1 polymer ?
#
loop_
_entity_poly.entity_id
_entity_poly.type
_entity_poly.pdbx_seq_one_letter_code
_entity_poly.pdbx_strand_id
1 'polypeptide(L)'
;MSLFQVASDPPTKLGIYRVLSSRAGVRVSPLVLGAMSVGDKWEAHGMGSMNKESSFKLLDAYFDMGGNFVDTANGYQDETSEEFIGEWAEKRGIRDQLVIATKYTTNFINVPYRSVNASKLPYDAFGLRGT
;
A
#
# COMPACT_ATOMS: atom_id res chain seq x y z
N MET A 1 7.55 34.77 25.15
CA MET A 1 6.95 33.93 24.09
C MET A 1 7.64 32.58 24.10
N SER A 2 6.90 31.47 24.07
CA SER A 2 7.49 30.13 23.99
C SER A 2 8.16 29.94 22.63
N LEU A 3 9.38 29.40 22.60
CA LEU A 3 10.10 29.04 21.38
C LEU A 3 9.51 27.79 20.70
N PHE A 4 8.60 27.08 21.37
CA PHE A 4 7.97 25.87 20.88
C PHE A 4 6.46 26.07 20.75
N GLN A 5 5.98 26.02 19.51
CA GLN A 5 4.57 25.90 19.20
C GLN A 5 4.15 24.46 19.55
N VAL A 6 3.12 24.32 20.39
CA VAL A 6 2.49 23.02 20.62
C VAL A 6 1.81 22.60 19.32
N ALA A 7 2.02 21.36 18.88
CA ALA A 7 1.34 20.82 17.71
C ALA A 7 -0.19 20.89 17.93
N SER A 8 -0.93 21.33 16.91
CA SER A 8 -2.39 21.31 16.94
C SER A 8 -2.90 19.88 17.02
N ASP A 9 -4.08 19.70 17.61
CA ASP A 9 -4.76 18.41 17.58
C ASP A 9 -4.99 17.95 16.13
N PRO A 10 -4.91 16.63 15.87
CA PRO A 10 -5.15 16.12 14.53
C PRO A 10 -6.61 16.37 14.10
N PRO A 11 -6.86 16.49 12.79
CA PRO A 11 -8.19 16.79 12.26
C PRO A 11 -9.23 15.73 12.62
N THR A 12 -8.79 14.48 12.80
CA THR A 12 -9.65 13.36 13.22
C THR A 12 -8.92 12.42 14.18
N LYS A 13 -9.66 11.47 14.74
CA LYS A 13 -9.11 10.40 15.60
C LYS A 13 -8.12 9.48 14.86
N LEU A 14 -8.06 9.50 13.53
CA LEU A 14 -7.06 8.73 12.76
C LEU A 14 -5.63 9.19 13.06
N GLY A 15 -5.42 10.47 13.34
CA GLY A 15 -4.13 11.05 13.73
C GLY A 15 -3.71 10.78 15.18
N ILE A 16 -4.56 10.12 15.97
CA ILE A 16 -4.21 9.70 17.33
C ILE A 16 -3.63 8.28 17.29
N TYR A 17 -2.33 8.19 17.05
CA TYR A 17 -1.65 6.92 16.82
C TYR A 17 -1.58 6.00 18.05
N ARG A 18 -1.52 4.70 17.77
CA ARG A 18 -1.38 3.61 18.73
C ARG A 18 -0.08 2.85 18.47
N VAL A 19 0.51 2.30 19.53
CA VAL A 19 1.67 1.42 19.39
C VAL A 19 1.20 0.11 18.77
N LEU A 20 1.80 -0.27 17.64
CA LEU A 20 1.40 -1.45 16.87
C LEU A 20 1.64 -2.76 17.65
N SER A 21 2.73 -2.83 18.41
CA SER A 21 3.09 -4.02 19.19
C SER A 21 3.89 -3.65 20.43
N SER A 22 3.72 -4.37 21.54
CA SER A 22 4.54 -4.20 22.75
C SER A 22 6.04 -4.41 22.51
N ARG A 23 6.42 -5.10 21.42
CA ARG A 23 7.80 -5.36 21.03
C ARG A 23 8.31 -4.48 19.90
N ALA A 24 7.46 -3.64 19.31
CA ALA A 24 7.84 -2.75 18.21
C ALA A 24 7.24 -1.36 18.44
N GLY A 25 8.11 -0.36 18.60
CA GLY A 25 7.72 1.04 18.86
C GLY A 25 7.07 1.77 17.68
N VAL A 26 6.62 1.05 16.65
CA VAL A 26 5.96 1.62 15.48
C VAL A 26 4.59 2.15 15.88
N ARG A 27 4.29 3.39 15.51
CA ARG A 27 3.02 4.05 15.79
C ARG A 27 2.16 4.13 14.53
N VAL A 28 0.96 3.58 14.60
CA VAL A 28 0.02 3.49 13.49
C VAL A 28 -1.32 4.13 13.84
N SER A 29 -2.07 4.57 12.82
CA SER A 29 -3.47 4.95 12.95
C SER A 29 -4.31 3.83 13.55
N PRO A 30 -5.36 4.15 14.32
CA PRO A 30 -6.24 3.16 14.92
C PRO A 30 -7.04 2.35 13.88
N LEU A 31 -7.15 2.84 12.64
CA LEU A 31 -7.71 2.13 11.50
C LEU A 31 -6.67 2.08 10.37
N VAL A 32 -6.50 0.90 9.77
CA VAL A 32 -5.65 0.65 8.61
C VAL A 32 -6.47 0.75 7.33
N LEU A 33 -5.92 1.40 6.30
CA LEU A 33 -6.51 1.44 4.97
C LEU A 33 -6.09 0.20 4.19
N GLY A 34 -7.04 -0.71 3.94
CA GLY A 34 -6.83 -1.84 3.04
C GLY A 34 -6.87 -1.40 1.57
N ALA A 35 -5.81 -1.68 0.83
CA ALA A 35 -5.60 -1.19 -0.53
C ALA A 35 -6.00 -2.19 -1.63
N MET A 36 -6.82 -3.19 -1.32
CA MET A 36 -7.27 -4.20 -2.29
C MET A 36 -8.02 -3.59 -3.50
N SER A 37 -8.69 -2.46 -3.28
CA SER A 37 -9.37 -1.69 -4.33
C SER A 37 -8.50 -0.62 -5.00
N VAL A 38 -7.27 -0.41 -4.53
CA VAL A 38 -6.32 0.55 -5.14
C VAL A 38 -5.60 -0.17 -6.28
N GLY A 39 -5.81 0.29 -7.51
CA GLY A 39 -5.30 -0.31 -8.75
C GLY A 39 -6.38 -0.33 -9.83
N ASP A 40 -6.10 -0.87 -11.02
CA ASP A 40 -6.96 -0.72 -12.20
C ASP A 40 -7.18 -2.01 -13.02
N LYS A 41 -6.86 -3.18 -12.45
CA LYS A 41 -6.82 -4.44 -13.21
C LYS A 41 -8.02 -5.35 -12.99
N TRP A 42 -8.72 -5.24 -11.88
CA TRP A 42 -9.80 -6.16 -11.53
C TRP A 42 -11.21 -5.74 -11.96
N GLU A 43 -11.35 -4.61 -12.67
CA GLU A 43 -12.64 -4.18 -13.22
C GLU A 43 -13.26 -5.28 -14.11
N ALA A 44 -12.45 -5.91 -14.96
CA ALA A 44 -12.88 -7.01 -15.84
C ALA A 44 -13.35 -8.26 -15.08
N HIS A 45 -12.96 -8.40 -13.81
CA HIS A 45 -13.33 -9.51 -12.93
C HIS A 45 -14.54 -9.18 -12.03
N GLY A 46 -15.12 -7.98 -12.15
CA GLY A 46 -16.26 -7.54 -11.35
C GLY A 46 -15.94 -7.28 -9.88
N MET A 47 -14.65 -7.18 -9.50
CA MET A 47 -14.20 -6.96 -8.12
C MET A 47 -14.01 -5.47 -7.78
N GLY A 48 -14.78 -4.61 -8.47
CA GLY A 48 -14.74 -3.16 -8.32
C GLY A 48 -13.95 -2.47 -9.43
N SER A 49 -14.41 -1.29 -9.81
CA SER A 49 -13.75 -0.38 -10.75
C SER A 49 -13.05 0.73 -9.97
N MET A 50 -11.73 0.82 -10.10
CA MET A 50 -10.95 1.93 -9.58
C MET A 50 -9.95 2.36 -10.66
N ASN A 51 -9.72 3.65 -10.77
CA ASN A 51 -8.68 4.19 -11.65
C ASN A 51 -7.62 4.91 -10.81
N LYS A 52 -6.51 5.31 -11.44
CA LYS A 52 -5.40 5.97 -10.75
C LYS A 52 -5.83 7.26 -10.02
N GLU A 53 -6.65 8.08 -10.65
CA GLU A 53 -7.12 9.35 -10.07
C GLU A 53 -7.96 9.13 -8.81
N SER A 54 -8.94 8.22 -8.87
CA SER A 54 -9.79 7.86 -7.74
C SER A 54 -8.99 7.17 -6.62
N SER A 55 -8.01 6.34 -6.99
CA SER A 55 -7.08 5.74 -6.03
C SER A 55 -6.30 6.81 -5.26
N PHE A 56 -5.78 7.81 -5.96
CA PHE A 56 -5.04 8.91 -5.34
C PHE A 56 -5.95 9.76 -4.46
N LYS A 57 -7.19 10.04 -4.90
CA LYS A 57 -8.19 10.75 -4.08
C LYS A 57 -8.52 10.00 -2.79
N LEU A 58 -8.64 8.66 -2.84
CA LEU A 58 -8.88 7.84 -1.66
C LEU A 58 -7.68 7.92 -0.69
N LEU A 59 -6.47 7.78 -1.20
CA LEU A 59 -5.24 7.85 -0.40
C LEU A 59 -5.06 9.25 0.22
N ASP A 60 -5.32 10.30 -0.55
CA ASP A 60 -5.32 11.69 -0.08
C ASP A 60 -6.32 11.90 1.05
N ALA A 61 -7.58 11.49 0.85
CA ALA A 61 -8.61 11.63 1.88
C ALA A 61 -8.24 10.90 3.18
N TYR A 62 -7.66 9.70 3.10
CA TYR A 62 -7.20 8.98 4.27
C TYR A 62 -6.04 9.69 4.99
N PHE A 63 -5.04 10.14 4.23
CA PHE A 63 -3.87 10.84 4.77
C PHE A 63 -4.23 12.21 5.38
N ASP A 64 -5.06 12.99 4.69
CA ASP A 64 -5.51 14.32 5.14
C ASP A 64 -6.33 14.24 6.43
N MET A 65 -7.02 13.12 6.67
CA MET A 65 -7.70 12.86 7.94
C MET A 65 -6.76 12.43 9.08
N GLY A 66 -5.45 12.31 8.80
CA GLY A 66 -4.40 11.90 9.75
C GLY A 66 -4.05 10.41 9.68
N GLY A 67 -4.52 9.68 8.66
CA GLY A 67 -4.21 8.28 8.44
C GLY A 67 -2.74 8.06 8.04
N ASN A 68 -2.08 7.04 8.59
CA ASN A 68 -0.69 6.73 8.26
C ASN A 68 -0.41 5.26 7.94
N PHE A 69 -1.41 4.37 8.01
CA PHE A 69 -1.19 2.94 7.88
C PHE A 69 -1.94 2.37 6.67
N VAL A 70 -1.20 1.92 5.67
CA VAL A 70 -1.73 1.35 4.43
C VAL A 70 -1.30 -0.12 4.32
N ASP A 71 -2.26 -1.00 4.03
CA ASP A 71 -2.05 -2.44 3.87
C ASP A 71 -2.34 -2.87 2.43
N THR A 72 -1.34 -3.45 1.76
CA THR A 72 -1.41 -3.95 0.39
C THR A 72 -0.93 -5.41 0.29
N ALA A 73 -0.79 -5.95 -0.91
CA ALA A 73 -0.24 -7.27 -1.20
C ALA A 73 0.25 -7.35 -2.64
N ASN A 74 1.24 -8.22 -2.88
CA ASN A 74 1.79 -8.51 -4.21
C ASN A 74 0.71 -8.85 -5.27
N GLY A 75 -0.35 -9.54 -4.85
CA GLY A 75 -1.41 -9.96 -5.75
C GLY A 75 -2.55 -8.96 -5.95
N TYR A 76 -2.56 -7.81 -5.27
CA TYR A 76 -3.67 -6.87 -5.42
C TYR A 76 -3.61 -6.14 -6.76
N GLN A 77 -4.72 -6.21 -7.50
CA GLN A 77 -4.90 -5.53 -8.79
C GLN A 77 -3.77 -5.85 -9.78
N ASP A 78 -3.37 -7.13 -9.85
CA ASP A 78 -2.26 -7.62 -10.68
C ASP A 78 -1.02 -6.71 -10.58
N GLU A 79 -0.50 -6.55 -9.35
CA GLU A 79 0.65 -5.71 -8.94
C GLU A 79 0.41 -4.19 -8.92
N THR A 80 -0.60 -3.68 -9.63
CA THR A 80 -0.76 -2.22 -9.78
C THR A 80 -1.07 -1.48 -8.47
N SER A 81 -1.52 -2.19 -7.43
CA SER A 81 -1.77 -1.58 -6.12
C SER A 81 -0.48 -1.00 -5.51
N GLU A 82 0.60 -1.78 -5.51
CA GLU A 82 1.89 -1.36 -4.93
C GLU A 82 2.50 -0.22 -5.75
N GLU A 83 2.39 -0.28 -7.08
CA GLU A 83 2.84 0.78 -7.98
C GLU A 83 2.12 2.11 -7.69
N PHE A 84 0.79 2.07 -7.54
CA PHE A 84 0.00 3.28 -7.33
C PHE A 84 0.28 3.91 -5.97
N ILE A 85 0.43 3.11 -4.91
CA ILE A 85 0.80 3.59 -3.57
C ILE A 85 2.20 4.21 -3.58
N GLY A 86 3.16 3.54 -4.24
CA GLY A 86 4.54 4.03 -4.38
C GLY A 86 4.59 5.37 -5.10
N GLU A 87 3.98 5.46 -6.28
CA GLU A 87 3.91 6.69 -7.08
C GLU A 87 3.19 7.81 -6.32
N TRP A 88 2.09 7.49 -5.63
CA TRP A 88 1.34 8.45 -4.83
C TRP A 88 2.18 9.06 -3.71
N ALA A 89 2.88 8.22 -2.94
CA ALA A 89 3.69 8.64 -1.80
C ALA A 89 4.93 9.43 -2.23
N GLU A 90 5.58 9.03 -3.33
CA GLU A 90 6.73 9.73 -3.90
C GLU A 90 6.34 11.14 -4.38
N LYS A 91 5.25 11.26 -5.16
CA LYS A 91 4.77 12.55 -5.68
C LYS A 91 4.44 13.58 -4.59
N ARG A 92 4.10 13.13 -3.39
CA ARG A 92 3.76 13.97 -2.24
C ARG A 92 4.92 14.18 -1.28
N GLY A 93 6.00 13.40 -1.42
CA GLY A 93 7.16 13.47 -0.53
C GLY A 93 6.83 13.06 0.92
N ILE A 94 5.88 12.14 1.10
CA ILE A 94 5.36 11.75 2.43
C ILE A 94 5.76 10.34 2.86
N ARG A 95 6.73 9.71 2.18
CA ARG A 95 7.08 8.31 2.44
C ARG A 95 7.49 8.06 3.90
N ASP A 96 8.20 8.98 4.51
CA ASP A 96 8.67 8.93 5.90
C ASP A 96 7.53 9.00 6.94
N GLN A 97 6.36 9.49 6.54
CA GLN A 97 5.18 9.62 7.38
C GLN A 97 4.27 8.38 7.33
N LEU A 98 4.57 7.42 6.45
CA LEU A 98 3.71 6.25 6.18
C LEU A 98 4.28 4.95 6.73
N VAL A 99 3.39 4.15 7.31
CA VAL A 99 3.60 2.72 7.57
C VAL A 99 2.89 1.96 6.45
N ILE A 100 3.66 1.21 5.67
CA ILE A 100 3.14 0.41 4.55
C ILE A 100 3.42 -1.05 4.87
N ALA A 101 2.36 -1.86 4.97
CA ALA A 101 2.45 -3.30 5.08
C ALA A 101 2.12 -3.95 3.73
N THR A 102 2.88 -4.98 3.36
CA THR A 102 2.58 -5.81 2.19
C THR A 102 2.67 -7.30 2.54
N LYS A 103 2.21 -8.13 1.62
CA LYS A 103 2.14 -9.59 1.73
C LYS A 103 2.73 -10.20 0.46
N TYR A 104 3.30 -11.38 0.59
CA TYR A 104 3.85 -12.16 -0.51
C TYR A 104 3.30 -13.60 -0.44
N THR A 105 3.55 -14.40 -1.48
CA THR A 105 3.20 -15.83 -1.68
C THR A 105 2.09 -16.08 -2.71
N THR A 106 1.17 -15.14 -2.92
CA THR A 106 0.13 -15.29 -3.95
C THR A 106 0.77 -15.37 -5.34
N ASN A 107 0.40 -16.36 -6.15
CA ASN A 107 0.72 -16.40 -7.57
C ASN A 107 -0.22 -15.46 -8.32
N PHE A 108 0.24 -14.23 -8.57
CA PHE A 108 -0.53 -13.18 -9.24
C PHE A 108 -0.11 -12.99 -10.71
N ILE A 109 1.04 -13.52 -11.11
CA ILE A 109 1.50 -13.41 -12.49
C ILE A 109 0.57 -14.23 -13.36
N ASN A 110 -0.25 -13.55 -14.16
CA ASN A 110 -1.10 -14.17 -15.17
C ASN A 110 -0.22 -14.55 -16.38
N VAL A 111 0.71 -15.50 -16.18
CA VAL A 111 1.46 -16.08 -17.29
C VAL A 111 0.45 -16.88 -18.10
N PRO A 112 0.18 -16.52 -19.38
CA PRO A 112 -0.73 -17.32 -20.19
C PRO A 112 -0.16 -18.74 -20.23
N TYR A 113 -0.96 -19.71 -19.80
CA TYR A 113 -0.60 -21.13 -19.72
C TYR A 113 -0.20 -21.74 -21.09
N ARG A 114 -0.20 -20.95 -22.17
CA ARG A 114 0.17 -21.36 -23.51
C ARG A 114 1.66 -21.07 -23.76
N SER A 115 2.45 -22.14 -23.66
CA SER A 115 3.80 -22.34 -24.21
C SER A 115 5.01 -21.68 -23.55
N VAL A 116 5.04 -21.51 -22.23
CA VAL A 116 6.32 -21.43 -21.52
C VAL A 116 6.77 -22.84 -21.13
N ASN A 117 7.76 -23.36 -21.85
CA ASN A 117 8.51 -24.52 -21.42
C ASN A 117 9.16 -24.15 -20.07
N ALA A 118 8.83 -24.88 -19.00
CA ALA A 118 9.31 -24.59 -17.64
C ALA A 118 10.85 -24.51 -17.55
N SER A 119 11.56 -25.12 -18.50
CA SER A 119 13.02 -25.06 -18.63
C SER A 119 13.58 -23.73 -19.16
N LYS A 120 12.73 -22.77 -19.55
CA LYS A 120 13.12 -21.47 -20.13
C LYS A 120 12.69 -20.26 -19.31
N LEU A 121 12.03 -20.46 -18.17
CA LEU A 121 11.81 -19.36 -17.24
C LEU A 121 13.18 -18.98 -16.65
N PRO A 122 13.63 -17.72 -16.76
CA PRO A 122 14.78 -17.28 -15.99
C PRO A 122 14.45 -17.57 -14.52
N TYR A 123 15.32 -18.31 -13.84
CA TYR A 123 15.19 -18.63 -12.42
C TYR A 123 15.01 -17.37 -11.54
N ASP A 124 15.29 -16.20 -12.10
CA ASP A 124 15.17 -14.88 -11.49
C ASP A 124 13.72 -14.36 -11.42
N ALA A 125 12.77 -14.99 -12.14
CA ALA A 125 11.36 -14.56 -12.18
C ALA A 125 10.61 -14.72 -10.85
N PHE A 126 11.16 -15.50 -9.91
CA PHE A 126 10.53 -15.75 -8.62
C PHE A 126 11.12 -14.94 -7.46
N GLY A 127 12.19 -14.15 -7.66
CA GLY A 127 12.75 -13.29 -6.59
C GLY A 127 13.16 -14.00 -5.29
N LEU A 128 13.11 -15.32 -5.23
CA LEU A 128 13.45 -16.13 -4.06
C LEU A 128 14.94 -16.47 -4.09
N ARG A 129 15.80 -15.47 -3.85
CA ARG A 129 17.14 -15.75 -3.33
C ARG A 129 17.08 -15.78 -1.81
N GLY A 130 16.93 -16.98 -1.27
CA GLY A 130 17.42 -17.30 0.06
C GLY A 130 18.85 -17.84 -0.07
N THR A 131 19.84 -16.99 0.19
CA THR A 131 21.13 -17.18 0.89
C THR A 131 21.96 -15.93 0.69
#